data_AF-Q5FMP4-F1
#
_entry.id   AF-Q5FMP4-F1
#
_cell.length_a   1.000
_cell.length_b   1.000
_cell.length_c   1.000
_cell.angle_alpha   90.00
_cell.angle_beta   90.00
_cell.angle_gamma   90.00
#
_symmetry.space_group_name_H-M   'P 1'
#
loop_
_entity.id
_entity.type
_entity.pdbx_description
1 polymer ?
#
loop_
_entity_poly.entity_id
_entity_poly.type
_entity_poly.pdbx_seq_one_letter_code
_entity_poly.pdbx_strand_id
1 'polypeptide(L)'
;MLSHATDLHFSILEKALQKKIGIKKLTSDLLITLGLREKDGGYTNAGALFADENDYRGIDLVKFDDNINVMLDRTQVENVSILKLYQDALQK
;
A
#
# COMPACT_ATOMS: atom_id res chain seq x y z
N MET A 1 -10.11 -2.73 13.76
CA MET A 1 -9.00 -3.61 14.22
C MET A 1 -7.71 -2.88 13.94
N LEU A 2 -6.87 -2.72 14.97
CA LEU A 2 -5.61 -2.00 14.89
C LEU A 2 -4.49 -2.93 14.40
N SER A 3 -3.54 -2.37 13.69
CA SER A 3 -2.30 -3.06 13.33
C SER A 3 -1.34 -3.08 14.52
N HIS A 4 -0.34 -3.98 14.48
CA HIS A 4 0.76 -3.99 15.44
C HIS A 4 1.88 -3.00 15.11
N ALA A 5 1.85 -2.40 13.91
CA ALA A 5 2.89 -1.50 13.43
C ALA A 5 2.67 -0.07 13.96
N THR A 6 3.74 0.55 14.45
CA THR A 6 3.69 1.85 15.13
C THR A 6 4.52 2.94 14.45
N ASP A 7 5.54 2.57 13.68
CA ASP A 7 6.45 3.50 12.98
C ASP A 7 6.26 3.42 11.46
N LEU A 8 5.10 3.91 11.00
CA LEU A 8 4.69 3.86 9.60
C LEU A 8 4.97 5.18 8.87
N HIS A 9 5.55 5.06 7.69
CA HIS A 9 5.83 6.16 6.76
C HIS A 9 4.85 6.11 5.58
N PHE A 10 4.49 7.26 5.01
CA PHE A 10 3.40 7.36 4.02
C PHE A 10 3.76 8.24 2.81
N SER A 11 5.01 8.24 2.39
CA SER A 11 5.52 9.08 1.31
C SER A 11 4.85 8.78 -0.03
N ILE A 12 4.54 7.51 -0.30
CA ILE A 12 3.86 7.08 -1.53
C ILE A 12 2.42 7.59 -1.54
N LEU A 13 1.70 7.42 -0.43
CA LEU A 13 0.33 7.91 -0.27
C LEU A 13 0.28 9.45 -0.35
N GLU A 14 1.21 10.14 0.32
CA GLU A 14 1.29 11.60 0.31
C GLU A 14 1.48 12.13 -1.12
N LYS A 15 2.44 11.59 -1.89
CA LYS A 15 2.65 11.96 -3.29
C LYS A 15 1.41 11.70 -4.15
N ALA A 16 0.73 10.56 -3.93
CA ALA A 16 -0.48 10.23 -4.66
C ALA A 16 -1.60 11.24 -4.39
N LEU A 17 -1.82 11.60 -3.12
CA LEU A 17 -2.84 12.58 -2.74
C LEU A 17 -2.48 14.00 -3.19
N GLN A 18 -1.21 14.41 -3.09
CA GLN A 18 -0.72 15.67 -3.66
C GLN A 18 -1.05 15.75 -5.15
N LYS A 19 -0.76 14.69 -5.92
CA LYS A 19 -1.00 14.65 -7.36
C LYS A 19 -2.50 14.61 -7.74
N LYS A 20 -3.31 13.87 -6.99
CA LYS A 20 -4.71 13.60 -7.36
C LYS A 20 -5.70 14.62 -6.81
N ILE A 21 -5.46 15.13 -5.61
CA ILE A 21 -6.40 16.00 -4.90
C ILE A 21 -5.76 17.28 -4.36
N GLY A 22 -4.46 17.51 -4.59
CA GLY A 22 -3.82 18.80 -4.35
C GLY A 22 -3.56 19.15 -2.88
N ILE A 23 -3.52 18.18 -1.96
CA ILE A 23 -3.09 18.45 -0.58
C ILE A 23 -1.64 18.95 -0.58
N LYS A 24 -1.27 19.79 0.38
CA LYS A 24 0.15 20.22 0.53
C LYS A 24 0.99 19.18 1.26
N LYS A 25 0.44 18.61 2.34
CA LYS A 25 1.10 17.65 3.21
C LYS A 25 0.06 16.66 3.75
N LEU A 26 0.45 15.41 3.89
CA LEU A 26 -0.33 14.40 4.58
C LEU A 26 -0.22 14.62 6.09
N THR A 27 -1.36 14.81 6.75
CA THR A 27 -1.46 15.06 8.20
C THR A 27 -2.12 13.89 8.91
N SER A 28 -1.98 13.84 10.24
CA SER A 28 -2.70 12.85 11.06
C SER A 28 -4.21 12.93 10.85
N ASP A 29 -4.77 14.14 10.76
CA ASP A 29 -6.21 14.33 10.58
C ASP A 29 -6.69 13.77 9.23
N LEU A 30 -5.87 13.87 8.19
CA LEU A 30 -6.15 13.23 6.90
C LEU A 30 -6.09 11.70 7.01
N LEU A 31 -5.12 11.14 7.74
CA LEU A 31 -5.08 9.68 7.98
C LEU A 31 -6.31 9.19 8.76
N ILE A 32 -6.79 9.97 9.73
CA ILE A 32 -8.02 9.68 10.47
C ILE A 32 -9.23 9.78 9.54
N THR A 33 -9.30 10.84 8.72
CA THR A 33 -10.40 11.06 7.76
C THR A 33 -10.49 9.91 6.74
N LEU A 34 -9.36 9.33 6.36
CA LEU A 34 -9.27 8.19 5.45
C LEU A 34 -9.44 6.82 6.14
N GLY A 35 -9.64 6.78 7.46
CA GLY A 35 -9.77 5.53 8.22
C GLY A 35 -8.47 4.72 8.34
N LEU A 36 -7.32 5.37 8.10
CA LEU A 36 -5.99 4.76 8.19
C LEU A 36 -5.42 4.84 9.62
N ARG A 37 -5.96 5.75 10.44
CA ARG A 37 -5.57 5.96 11.83
C ARG A 37 -6.81 6.18 12.68
N GLU A 38 -6.84 5.62 13.87
CA GLU A 38 -7.85 5.92 14.88
C GLU A 38 -7.54 7.25 15.59
N LYS A 39 -8.57 7.89 16.15
CA LYS A 39 -8.42 9.18 16.87
C LYS A 39 -7.53 9.07 18.11
N ASP A 40 -7.49 7.90 18.73
CA ASP A 40 -6.65 7.59 19.90
C ASP A 40 -5.19 7.29 19.53
N GLY A 41 -4.87 7.29 18.24
CA GLY A 41 -3.51 7.33 17.72
C GLY A 41 -3.03 6.05 17.04
N GLY A 42 -3.72 4.92 17.18
CA GLY A 42 -3.33 3.65 16.57
C GLY A 42 -3.56 3.63 15.05
N TYR A 43 -2.69 2.95 14.30
CA TYR A 43 -2.93 2.71 12.87
C TYR A 43 -3.84 1.51 12.66
N THR A 44 -4.78 1.64 11.73
CA THR A 44 -5.63 0.52 11.33
C THR A 44 -4.85 -0.44 10.44
N ASN A 45 -5.36 -1.66 10.24
CA ASN A 45 -4.76 -2.59 9.27
C ASN A 45 -4.69 -1.98 7.86
N ALA A 46 -5.68 -1.15 7.49
CA ALA A 46 -5.64 -0.40 6.24
C ALA A 46 -4.49 0.62 6.26
N GLY A 47 -4.32 1.37 7.35
CA GLY A 47 -3.16 2.27 7.52
C GLY A 47 -1.83 1.55 7.30
N ALA A 48 -1.66 0.38 7.91
CA ALA A 48 -0.46 -0.42 7.69
C ALA A 48 -0.29 -0.87 6.24
N LEU A 49 -1.34 -1.30 5.54
CA LEU A 49 -1.25 -1.65 4.10
C LEU A 49 -0.88 -0.47 3.20
N PHE A 50 -1.26 0.75 3.56
CA PHE A 50 -0.96 1.97 2.80
C PHE A 50 0.42 2.56 3.10
N ALA A 51 1.06 2.14 4.19
CA ALA A 51 2.41 2.58 4.55
C ALA A 51 3.42 2.16 3.49
N ASP A 52 4.51 2.93 3.39
CA ASP A 52 5.59 2.71 2.41
C ASP A 52 6.15 1.29 2.51
N GLU A 53 6.31 0.81 3.75
CA GLU A 53 6.69 -0.55 4.12
C GLU A 53 5.68 -1.11 5.13
N ASN A 54 5.43 -2.42 5.09
CA ASN A 54 4.51 -3.09 6.01
C ASN A 54 4.87 -4.57 6.18
N ASP A 55 4.26 -5.24 7.17
CA ASP A 55 4.53 -6.66 7.47
C ASP A 55 3.46 -7.61 6.88
N TYR A 56 2.64 -7.13 5.95
CA TYR A 56 1.65 -7.97 5.29
C TYR A 56 2.27 -8.73 4.13
N ARG A 57 1.84 -9.99 3.99
CA ARG A 57 2.07 -10.75 2.77
C ARG A 57 1.42 -9.98 1.63
N GLY A 58 2.20 -9.64 0.61
CA GLY A 58 1.73 -8.87 -0.52
C GLY A 58 1.06 -9.76 -1.58
N ILE A 59 1.42 -9.58 -2.85
CA ILE A 59 0.82 -10.33 -3.97
C ILE A 59 1.90 -11.11 -4.70
N ASP A 60 1.60 -12.37 -5.00
CA ASP A 60 2.36 -13.22 -5.90
C ASP A 60 1.76 -13.11 -7.31
N LEU A 61 2.44 -12.38 -8.20
CA LEU A 61 1.99 -12.15 -9.56
C LEU A 61 2.64 -13.18 -10.48
N VAL A 62 1.82 -14.03 -11.12
CA VAL A 62 2.29 -15.04 -12.08
C VAL A 62 1.76 -14.69 -13.47
N LYS A 63 2.66 -14.57 -14.45
CA LYS A 63 2.31 -14.43 -15.87
C LYS A 63 2.40 -15.79 -16.53
N PHE A 64 1.32 -16.19 -17.20
CA PHE A 64 1.27 -17.42 -17.98
C PHE A 64 1.35 -17.11 -19.47
N ASP A 65 1.76 -18.10 -20.26
CA ASP A 65 1.67 -18.08 -21.72
C ASP A 65 0.22 -18.36 -22.16
N ASP A 66 0.02 -18.80 -23.41
CA ASP A 66 -1.29 -19.22 -23.94
C ASP A 66 -2.00 -20.33 -23.12
N ASN A 67 -1.34 -20.92 -22.11
CA ASN A 67 -1.94 -21.83 -21.14
C ASN A 67 -1.29 -21.69 -19.75
N ILE A 68 -2.08 -21.93 -18.69
CA ILE A 68 -1.68 -21.94 -17.27
C ILE A 68 -0.53 -22.92 -16.95
N ASN A 69 -0.22 -23.84 -17.87
CA ASN A 69 0.86 -24.82 -17.70
C ASN A 69 2.26 -24.24 -17.99
N VAL A 70 2.36 -23.05 -18.59
CA VAL A 70 3.63 -22.41 -18.93
C VAL A 70 3.72 -21.07 -18.19
N MET A 71 4.53 -21.02 -17.13
CA MET A 71 4.82 -19.78 -16.41
C MET A 71 5.92 -19.01 -17.14
N LEU A 72 5.60 -17.81 -17.61
CA LEU A 72 6.54 -16.91 -18.29
C LEU A 72 7.32 -16.03 -17.30
N ASP A 73 6.67 -15.58 -16.22
CA ASP A 73 7.28 -14.75 -15.19
C ASP A 73 6.55 -14.92 -13.85
N ARG A 74 7.26 -14.71 -12.75
CA ARG A 74 6.71 -14.68 -11.39
C ARG A 74 7.39 -13.60 -10.59
N THR A 75 6.60 -12.76 -9.92
CA THR A 75 7.14 -11.74 -9.02
C THR A 75 6.34 -11.72 -7.74
N GLN A 76 7.03 -11.97 -6.63
CA GLN A 76 6.50 -11.74 -5.30
C GLN A 76 6.80 -10.30 -4.91
N VAL A 77 5.76 -9.52 -4.71
CA VAL A 77 5.86 -8.15 -4.23
C VAL A 77 5.28 -8.14 -2.82
N GLU A 78 6.16 -8.12 -1.83
CA GLU A 78 5.82 -8.14 -0.39
C GLU A 78 6.44 -6.93 0.31
N ASN A 79 5.94 -6.63 1.51
CA ASN A 79 6.48 -5.59 2.39
C ASN A 79 6.52 -4.16 1.80
N VAL A 80 5.67 -3.87 0.83
CA VAL A 80 5.56 -2.54 0.21
C VAL A 80 4.13 -2.02 0.28
N SER A 81 3.98 -0.71 0.18
CA SER A 81 2.66 -0.04 0.07
C SER A 81 1.79 -0.70 -0.99
N ILE A 82 0.52 -0.92 -0.66
CA ILE A 82 -0.48 -1.42 -1.60
C ILE A 82 -0.64 -0.52 -2.84
N LEU A 83 -0.35 0.78 -2.71
CA LEU A 83 -0.35 1.71 -3.84
C LEU A 83 0.83 1.47 -4.78
N LYS A 84 2.00 1.16 -4.25
CA LYS A 84 3.18 0.80 -5.05
C LYS A 84 2.94 -0.52 -5.77
N LEU A 85 2.41 -1.49 -5.05
CA LEU A 85 2.03 -2.78 -5.62
C LEU A 85 1.04 -2.61 -6.79
N TYR A 86 -0.03 -1.84 -6.60
CA TYR A 86 -1.01 -1.55 -7.67
C TYR A 86 -0.35 -0.85 -8.88
N GLN A 87 0.54 0.12 -8.65
CA GLN A 87 1.23 0.83 -9.73
C GLN A 87 2.14 -0.10 -10.52
N ASP A 88 2.88 -0.98 -9.84
CA ASP A 88 3.80 -1.92 -10.49
C ASP A 88 3.04 -3.00 -11.27
N ALA A 89 1.89 -3.43 -10.76
CA ALA A 89 1.01 -4.38 -11.47
C ALA A 89 0.45 -3.81 -12.78
N LEU A 90 0.27 -2.49 -12.90
CA LEU A 90 -0.19 -1.84 -14.14
C LEU A 90 0.92 -1.58 -15.17
N GLN A 91 2.19 -1.74 -14.79
CA GLN A 91 3.33 -1.52 -15.69
C GLN A 91 3.78 -2.80 -16.41
N LYS A 92 3.21 -3.95 -16.04
CA LYS A 92 3.48 -5.26 -16.66
C LYS A 92 2.41 -5.64 -17.68
#